data_AF-A0A961TEL8-F1
#
_entry.id   AF-A0A961TEL8-F1
#
_cell.length_a   1.000
_cell.length_b   1.000
_cell.length_c   1.000
_cell.angle_alpha   90.00
_cell.angle_beta   90.00
_cell.angle_gamma   90.00
#
_symmetry.space_group_name_H-M   'P 1'
#
loop_
_entity.id
_entity.type
_entity.pdbx_description
1 polymer ?
#
loop_
_entity_poly.entity_id
_entity_poly.type
_entity_poly.pdbx_seq_one_letter_code
_entity_poly.pdbx_strand_id
1 'polypeptide(L)'
;MNRWTQRVMEEVVRESGADCRLLFPFGEVVWPFQRFAQRAIGVQQSPLGLFIHPHYGLWFALRAAIVFQGGGPAFEKVIQQVETEIHPCLSCVEKPCLTHCPVSAFSGSGFAVETCRSYLDSIQSSQTDSSFSATANCMDGGCAARNACPVGADWRYGEAQLQFHMRAFKQ
;
A
#
# COMPACT_ATOMS: atom_id res chain seq x y z
N MET A 1 -13.37 -4.20 -4.31
CA MET A 1 -12.22 -3.35 -4.65
C MET A 1 -11.80 -3.50 -6.11
N ASN A 2 -11.31 -4.66 -6.56
CA ASN A 2 -10.83 -4.85 -7.94
C ASN A 2 -11.88 -4.50 -9.01
N ARG A 3 -13.10 -5.04 -8.91
CA ARG A 3 -14.22 -4.71 -9.83
C ARG A 3 -14.57 -3.21 -9.83
N TRP A 4 -14.49 -2.56 -8.67
CA TRP A 4 -14.75 -1.12 -8.56
C TRP A 4 -13.65 -0.32 -9.25
N THR A 5 -12.37 -0.67 -9.02
CA THR A 5 -11.22 -0.05 -9.69
C THR A 5 -11.33 -0.19 -11.20
N GLN A 6 -11.63 -1.39 -11.71
CA GLN A 6 -11.78 -1.62 -13.13
C GLN A 6 -12.86 -0.70 -13.74
N ARG A 7 -14.07 -0.71 -13.19
CA ARG A 7 -15.18 0.12 -13.67
C ARG A 7 -14.83 1.61 -13.71
N VAL A 8 -14.24 2.15 -12.63
CA VAL A 8 -13.89 3.57 -12.55
C VAL A 8 -12.80 3.93 -13.57
N MET A 9 -11.76 3.10 -13.71
CA MET A 9 -10.67 3.39 -14.63
C MET A 9 -11.10 3.25 -16.10
N GLU A 10 -11.98 2.30 -16.41
CA GLU A 10 -12.59 2.16 -17.74
C GLU A 10 -13.41 3.39 -18.12
N GLU A 11 -14.17 3.93 -17.16
CA GLU A 11 -14.92 5.18 -17.34
C GLU A 11 -14.00 6.37 -17.60
N VAL A 12 -12.94 6.55 -16.80
CA VAL A 12 -11.93 7.60 -17.00
C VAL A 12 -11.29 7.54 -18.39
N VAL A 13 -10.87 6.35 -18.82
CA VAL A 13 -10.24 6.19 -20.15
C VAL A 13 -11.25 6.50 -21.26
N ARG A 14 -12.48 6.00 -21.15
CA ARG A 14 -13.54 6.26 -22.13
C ARG A 14 -13.85 7.76 -22.25
N GLU A 15 -13.95 8.47 -21.12
CA GLU A 15 -14.23 9.91 -21.10
C GLU A 15 -13.07 10.75 -21.63
N SER A 16 -11.83 10.28 -21.47
CA SER A 16 -10.66 10.98 -22.00
C SER A 16 -10.60 10.99 -23.53
N GLY A 17 -11.25 10.03 -24.20
CA GLY A 17 -11.15 9.82 -25.64
C GLY A 17 -9.75 9.41 -26.14
N ALA A 18 -8.80 9.15 -25.25
CA ALA A 18 -7.42 8.81 -25.60
C ALA A 18 -7.31 7.34 -26.06
N ASP A 19 -6.48 7.11 -27.09
CA ASP A 19 -6.08 5.76 -27.48
C ASP A 19 -5.07 5.19 -26.47
N CYS A 20 -5.60 4.50 -25.47
CA CYS A 20 -4.81 3.91 -24.40
C CYS A 20 -5.40 2.61 -23.88
N ARG A 21 -4.56 1.82 -23.22
CA ARG A 21 -4.90 0.53 -22.61
C ARG A 21 -4.77 0.60 -21.10
N LEU A 22 -5.69 -0.06 -20.39
CA LEU A 22 -5.60 -0.28 -18.96
C LEU A 22 -4.88 -1.59 -18.64
N LEU A 23 -3.94 -1.52 -17.71
CA LEU A 23 -3.36 -2.68 -17.03
C LEU A 23 -3.76 -2.63 -15.56
N PHE A 24 -3.94 -3.79 -14.93
CA PHE A 24 -4.33 -3.92 -13.53
C PHE A 24 -3.35 -4.82 -12.76
N PRO A 25 -3.15 -4.61 -11.45
CA PRO A 25 -2.27 -5.44 -10.61
C PRO A 25 -2.95 -6.77 -10.19
N PHE A 26 -3.98 -7.19 -10.91
CA PHE A 26 -4.79 -8.38 -10.69
C PHE A 26 -5.26 -8.94 -12.03
N GLY A 27 -5.71 -10.20 -12.04
CA GLY A 27 -6.10 -10.93 -13.25
C GLY A 27 -5.06 -11.97 -13.62
N GLU A 28 -5.18 -12.53 -14.83
CA GLU A 28 -4.34 -13.63 -15.29
C GLU A 28 -2.90 -13.21 -15.59
N VAL A 29 -2.72 -11.98 -16.09
CA VAL A 29 -1.40 -11.45 -16.44
C VAL A 29 -0.81 -10.70 -15.26
N VAL A 30 0.36 -11.14 -14.81
CA VAL A 30 1.13 -10.46 -13.76
C VAL A 30 1.98 -9.36 -14.37
N TRP A 31 1.61 -8.11 -14.11
CA TRP A 31 2.36 -6.94 -14.54
C TRP A 31 3.32 -6.45 -13.45
N PRO A 32 4.50 -5.91 -13.80
CA PRO A 32 5.51 -5.47 -12.83
C PRO A 32 5.18 -4.07 -12.25
N PHE A 33 4.02 -3.93 -11.61
CA PHE A 33 3.53 -2.66 -11.04
C PHE A 33 4.53 -1.97 -10.13
N GLN A 34 5.31 -2.74 -9.37
CA GLN A 34 6.35 -2.17 -8.52
C GLN A 34 7.42 -1.41 -9.32
N ARG A 35 7.89 -2.01 -10.43
CA ARG A 35 8.85 -1.34 -11.33
C ARG A 35 8.23 -0.15 -12.04
N PHE A 36 6.95 -0.24 -12.41
CA PHE A 36 6.24 0.89 -13.01
C PHE A 36 6.20 2.09 -12.06
N ALA A 37 5.82 1.88 -10.80
CA ALA A 37 5.76 2.96 -9.82
C ALA A 37 7.14 3.53 -9.46
N GLN A 38 8.17 2.70 -9.34
CA GLN A 38 9.55 3.18 -9.15
C GLN A 38 9.97 4.16 -10.26
N ARG A 39 9.63 3.85 -11.52
CA ARG A 39 9.98 4.69 -12.66
C ARG A 39 9.06 5.91 -12.82
N ALA A 40 7.79 5.78 -12.47
CA ALA A 40 6.79 6.82 -12.69
C ALA A 40 6.74 7.85 -11.56
N ILE A 41 6.95 7.44 -10.32
CA ILE A 41 6.76 8.28 -9.12
C ILE A 41 7.91 8.14 -8.10
N GLY A 42 9.03 7.50 -8.46
CA GLY A 42 10.25 7.48 -7.65
C GLY A 42 10.18 6.72 -6.32
N VAL A 43 9.05 6.05 -6.00
CA VAL A 43 8.87 5.38 -4.70
C VAL A 43 9.76 4.15 -4.55
N GLN A 44 10.22 3.91 -3.32
CA GLN A 44 11.09 2.79 -2.96
C GLN A 44 10.53 2.01 -1.75
N GLN A 45 11.06 0.81 -1.50
CA GLN A 45 10.56 -0.05 -0.42
C GLN A 45 11.00 0.45 0.95
N SER A 46 10.04 0.55 1.87
CA SER A 46 10.29 0.72 3.29
C SER A 46 10.83 -0.58 3.93
N PRO A 47 11.30 -0.53 5.19
CA PRO A 47 11.64 -1.73 5.96
C PRO A 47 10.49 -2.75 6.14
N LEU A 48 9.24 -2.35 5.86
CA LEU A 48 8.09 -3.27 5.87
C LEU A 48 7.87 -3.99 4.53
N GLY A 49 8.72 -3.75 3.52
CA GLY A 49 8.58 -4.28 2.16
C GLY A 49 7.52 -3.59 1.30
N LEU A 50 6.66 -2.76 1.91
CA LEU A 50 5.72 -1.87 1.23
C LEU A 50 6.45 -0.64 0.68
N PHE A 51 6.02 -0.14 -0.48
CA PHE A 51 6.48 1.16 -0.94
C PHE A 51 6.03 2.27 0.00
N ILE A 52 6.88 3.30 0.14
CA ILE A 52 6.61 4.50 0.93
C ILE A 52 6.62 5.73 0.01
N HIS A 53 5.52 6.46 0.03
CA HIS A 53 5.39 7.75 -0.65
C HIS A 53 5.82 8.86 0.33
N PRO A 54 6.52 9.92 -0.12
CA PRO A 54 6.95 11.00 0.77
C PRO A 54 5.78 11.72 1.46
N HIS A 55 4.72 12.02 0.71
CA HIS A 55 3.50 12.63 1.26
C HIS A 55 2.54 11.64 1.94
N TYR A 56 2.10 10.58 1.22
CA TYR A 56 1.10 9.63 1.72
C TYR A 56 1.67 8.52 2.62
N GLY A 57 2.98 8.48 2.83
CA GLY A 57 3.64 7.44 3.62
C GLY A 57 3.37 6.05 3.08
N LEU A 58 3.02 5.14 3.99
CA LEU A 58 2.65 3.77 3.65
C LEU A 58 1.17 3.65 3.22
N TRP A 59 0.43 4.75 3.11
CA TRP A 59 -1.04 4.77 2.95
C TRP A 59 -1.49 5.05 1.52
N PHE A 60 -0.90 4.31 0.57
CA PHE A 60 -1.33 4.32 -0.82
C PHE A 60 -1.27 2.92 -1.42
N ALA A 61 -1.91 2.75 -2.57
CA ALA A 61 -1.86 1.50 -3.34
C ALA A 61 -1.93 1.80 -4.83
N LEU A 62 -1.16 1.05 -5.61
CA LEU A 62 -1.21 1.11 -7.07
C LEU A 62 -2.45 0.36 -7.56
N ARG A 63 -3.23 0.96 -8.45
CA ARG A 63 -4.55 0.46 -8.86
C ARG A 63 -4.67 0.09 -10.32
N ALA A 64 -4.08 0.88 -11.19
CA ALA A 64 -4.04 0.66 -12.63
C ALA A 64 -2.83 1.38 -13.22
N ALA A 65 -2.42 0.94 -14.41
CA ALA A 65 -1.53 1.70 -15.27
C ALA A 65 -2.26 2.00 -16.57
N ILE A 66 -2.19 3.26 -17.02
CA ILE A 66 -2.72 3.70 -18.31
C ILE A 66 -1.56 3.73 -19.29
N VAL A 67 -1.67 2.96 -20.38
CA VAL A 67 -0.64 2.81 -21.39
C VAL A 67 -1.11 3.46 -22.67
N PHE A 68 -0.51 4.60 -23.03
CA PHE A 68 -0.82 5.31 -24.26
C PHE A 68 -0.09 4.68 -25.45
N GLN A 69 -0.75 4.60 -26.60
CA GLN A 69 -0.10 4.23 -27.86
C GLN A 69 0.55 5.48 -28.46
N GLY A 70 1.86 5.61 -28.29
CA GLY A 70 2.65 6.72 -28.84
C GLY A 70 3.72 7.26 -27.89
N GLY A 71 4.74 7.87 -28.47
CA GLY A 71 5.75 8.68 -27.78
C GLY A 71 5.74 10.11 -28.30
N GLY A 72 6.54 10.99 -27.72
CA GLY A 72 6.75 12.34 -28.26
C GLY A 72 7.20 13.36 -27.21
N PRO A 73 7.52 14.59 -27.64
CA PRO A 73 8.13 15.61 -26.78
C PRO A 73 7.30 15.96 -25.54
N ALA A 74 5.97 15.86 -25.65
CA ALA A 74 5.07 16.09 -24.52
C ALA A 74 5.23 15.03 -23.42
N PHE A 75 5.43 13.75 -23.78
CA PHE A 75 5.68 12.68 -22.82
C PHE A 75 7.08 12.78 -22.20
N GLU A 76 8.09 13.15 -22.99
CA GLU A 76 9.46 13.35 -22.51
C GLU A 76 9.54 14.46 -21.45
N LYS A 77 8.80 15.56 -21.66
CA LYS A 77 8.74 16.67 -20.70
C LYS A 77 8.12 16.25 -19.36
N VAL A 78 7.07 15.42 -19.37
CA VAL A 78 6.44 14.90 -18.14
C VAL A 78 7.39 13.98 -17.37
N ILE A 79 8.14 13.12 -18.07
CA ILE A 79 9.10 12.21 -17.44
C ILE A 79 10.23 12.98 -16.72
N GLN A 80 10.67 14.11 -17.27
CA GLN A 80 11.73 14.94 -16.68
C GLN A 80 11.30 15.65 -15.38
N GLN A 81 10.00 15.74 -15.09
CA GLN A 81 9.47 16.39 -13.89
C GLN A 81 9.36 15.48 -12.68
N VAL A 82 9.68 14.18 -12.81
CA VAL A 82 9.68 13.26 -11.67
C VAL A 82 10.88 13.60 -10.78
N GLU A 83 10.67 14.53 -9.84
CA GLU A 83 11.66 14.85 -8.82
C GLU A 83 11.89 13.61 -7.96
N THR A 84 13.15 13.19 -7.87
CA THR A 84 13.56 12.15 -6.93
C THR A 84 13.59 12.75 -5.53
N GLU A 85 12.46 12.68 -4.84
CA GLU A 85 12.42 13.00 -3.42
C GLU A 85 13.30 12.03 -2.62
N ILE A 86 13.92 12.54 -1.56
CA ILE A 86 14.77 11.74 -0.67
C ILE A 86 13.91 10.66 -0.01
N HIS A 87 14.39 9.42 -0.03
CA HIS A 87 13.68 8.28 0.55
C HIS A 87 13.26 8.57 2.02
N PRO A 88 11.96 8.57 2.38
CA PRO A 88 11.49 9.04 3.69
C PRO A 88 12.09 8.31 4.90
N CYS A 89 12.40 7.02 4.76
CA CYS A 89 13.06 6.27 5.84
C CYS A 89 14.49 6.72 6.18
N LEU A 90 15.17 7.52 5.35
CA LEU A 90 16.55 7.96 5.63
C LEU A 90 16.61 8.94 6.81
N SER A 91 15.59 9.79 6.99
CA SER A 91 15.47 10.70 8.14
C SER A 91 14.85 10.03 9.36
N CYS A 92 14.26 8.84 9.21
CA CYS A 92 13.64 8.09 10.31
C CYS A 92 14.69 7.22 11.03
N VAL A 93 15.31 7.79 12.06
CA VAL A 93 16.33 7.10 12.87
C VAL A 93 15.73 5.94 13.66
N GLU A 94 14.63 6.20 14.38
CA GLU A 94 14.02 5.25 15.34
C GLU A 94 13.40 4.01 14.69
N LYS A 95 12.93 4.12 13.43
CA LYS A 95 12.27 3.04 12.68
C LYS A 95 11.23 2.28 13.53
N PRO A 96 10.24 2.98 14.12
CA PRO A 96 9.27 2.37 15.03
C PRO A 96 8.44 1.25 14.37
N CYS A 97 8.33 1.26 13.03
CA CYS A 97 7.69 0.19 12.27
C CYS A 97 8.33 -1.20 12.46
N LEU A 98 9.60 -1.28 12.87
CA LEU A 98 10.28 -2.56 13.13
C LEU A 98 10.06 -3.10 14.55
N THR A 99 9.59 -2.27 15.48
CA THR A 99 9.45 -2.63 16.90
C THR A 99 8.01 -2.75 17.36
N HIS A 100 7.05 -2.14 16.65
CA HIS A 100 5.64 -2.13 17.04
C HIS A 100 4.84 -3.34 16.55
N CYS A 101 5.44 -4.25 15.78
CA CYS A 101 4.77 -5.50 15.43
C CYS A 101 4.74 -6.41 16.68
N PRO A 102 3.56 -6.82 17.19
CA PRO A 102 3.45 -7.61 18.43
C PRO A 102 4.08 -9.00 18.32
N VAL A 103 4.33 -9.47 17.10
CA VAL A 103 4.96 -10.77 16.82
C VAL A 103 6.24 -10.65 16.00
N SER A 104 6.82 -9.44 15.93
CA SER A 104 8.09 -9.16 15.26
C SER A 104 8.16 -9.73 13.83
N ALA A 105 7.06 -9.62 13.07
CA ALA A 105 6.96 -10.21 11.74
C ALA A 105 7.84 -9.54 10.68
N PHE A 106 8.42 -8.37 10.96
CA PHE A 106 9.25 -7.61 10.02
C PHE A 106 10.70 -7.59 10.49
N SER A 107 11.62 -7.99 9.61
CA SER A 107 13.07 -7.96 9.89
C SER A 107 13.79 -6.74 9.29
N GLY A 108 13.06 -5.87 8.58
CA GLY A 108 13.63 -4.81 7.75
C GLY A 108 14.00 -5.24 6.34
N SER A 109 14.19 -6.55 6.11
CA SER A 109 14.46 -7.14 4.79
C SER A 109 13.47 -8.22 4.38
N GLY A 110 12.54 -8.59 5.27
CA GLY A 110 11.56 -9.63 5.05
C GLY A 110 10.31 -9.46 5.91
N PHE A 111 9.26 -10.14 5.50
CA PHE A 111 7.98 -10.20 6.20
C PHE A 111 7.60 -11.66 6.45
N ALA A 112 7.56 -12.07 7.71
CA ALA A 112 7.11 -13.38 8.18
C ALA A 112 5.59 -13.47 8.13
N VAL A 113 5.05 -13.63 6.92
CA VAL A 113 3.61 -13.64 6.63
C VAL A 113 2.85 -14.65 7.50
N GLU A 114 3.38 -15.87 7.64
CA GLU A 114 2.70 -16.93 8.39
C GLU A 114 2.63 -16.66 9.90
N THR A 115 3.70 -16.08 10.48
CA THR A 115 3.69 -15.62 11.87
C THR A 115 2.63 -14.54 12.09
N CYS A 116 2.53 -13.59 11.15
CA CYS A 116 1.52 -12.55 11.20
C CYS A 116 0.10 -13.12 11.11
N ARG A 117 -0.17 -14.01 10.14
CA ARG A 117 -1.48 -14.65 9.97
C ARG A 117 -1.89 -15.46 11.19
N SER A 118 -0.99 -16.28 11.73
CA SER A 118 -1.24 -17.07 12.95
C SER A 118 -1.61 -16.19 14.15
N TYR A 119 -0.99 -15.01 14.28
CA TYR A 119 -1.36 -14.03 15.29
C TYR A 119 -2.76 -13.44 15.06
N LEU A 120 -3.10 -13.10 13.81
CA LEU A 120 -4.43 -12.60 13.47
C LEU A 120 -5.53 -13.65 13.70
N ASP A 121 -5.21 -14.94 13.53
CA ASP A 121 -6.08 -16.06 13.90
C ASP A 121 -6.36 -16.13 15.40
N SER A 122 -5.31 -16.04 16.23
CA SER A 122 -5.49 -16.16 17.68
C SER A 122 -6.30 -15.02 18.29
N ILE A 123 -6.15 -13.79 17.80
CA ILE A 123 -6.86 -12.61 18.32
C ILE A 123 -8.27 -12.40 17.76
N GLN A 124 -8.62 -13.01 16.62
CA GLN A 124 -9.99 -12.96 16.13
C GLN A 124 -10.90 -13.90 16.94
N SER A 125 -10.32 -15.01 17.43
CA SER A 125 -11.01 -16.01 18.23
C SER A 125 -11.45 -15.49 19.61
N SER A 126 -10.84 -14.41 20.09
CA SER A 126 -11.03 -13.85 21.43
C SER A 126 -12.06 -12.70 21.50
N GLN A 127 -12.70 -12.31 20.39
CA GLN A 127 -13.72 -11.24 20.37
C GLN A 127 -15.12 -11.67 20.86
N THR A 128 -15.26 -12.83 21.52
CA THR A 128 -16.56 -13.27 22.07
C THR A 128 -16.94 -12.58 23.38
N ASP A 129 -16.02 -11.88 24.06
CA ASP A 129 -16.31 -11.15 25.28
C ASP A 129 -16.11 -9.64 25.10
N SER A 130 -17.23 -8.92 25.15
CA SER A 130 -17.38 -7.47 24.96
C SER A 130 -16.68 -6.57 26.00
N SER A 131 -15.65 -7.03 26.69
CA SER A 131 -14.88 -6.17 27.59
C SER A 131 -13.96 -5.25 26.78
N PHE A 132 -14.31 -3.98 26.78
CA PHE A 132 -13.67 -2.86 26.10
C PHE A 132 -12.19 -2.70 26.54
N SER A 133 -11.26 -3.41 25.89
CA SER A 133 -9.82 -3.12 25.97
C SER A 133 -9.52 -1.94 25.06
N ALA A 134 -8.97 -0.86 25.62
CA ALA A 134 -8.80 0.44 24.97
C ALA A 134 -7.71 0.50 23.87
N THR A 135 -7.23 -0.64 23.38
CA THR A 135 -6.31 -0.70 22.24
C THR A 135 -6.88 -1.64 21.18
N ALA A 136 -7.27 -1.08 20.04
CA ALA A 136 -7.70 -1.85 18.89
C ALA A 136 -6.58 -2.81 18.48
N ASN A 137 -6.89 -4.10 18.43
CA ASN A 137 -5.94 -5.13 18.01
C ASN A 137 -5.66 -5.01 16.49
N CYS A 138 -4.72 -5.79 15.96
CA CYS A 138 -4.34 -5.67 14.54
C CYS A 138 -5.45 -6.05 13.54
N MET A 139 -6.50 -6.78 13.94
CA MET A 139 -7.66 -7.04 13.08
C MET A 139 -8.55 -5.80 12.93
N ASP A 140 -8.71 -5.04 14.01
CA ASP A 140 -9.55 -3.85 14.06
C ASP A 140 -8.75 -2.63 13.56
N GLY A 141 -7.72 -2.24 14.32
CA GLY A 141 -6.91 -1.06 14.06
C GLY A 141 -5.85 -1.22 12.95
N GLY A 142 -5.83 -2.35 12.25
CA GLY A 142 -4.83 -2.64 11.22
C GLY A 142 -3.42 -2.94 11.76
N CYS A 143 -2.48 -3.14 10.83
CA CYS A 143 -1.10 -3.51 11.19
C CYS A 143 -0.41 -2.46 12.07
N ALA A 144 -0.13 -2.81 13.33
CA ALA A 144 0.53 -1.94 14.30
C ALA A 144 1.89 -1.40 13.81
N ALA A 145 2.69 -2.22 13.13
CA ALA A 145 3.95 -1.80 12.51
C ALA A 145 3.76 -0.72 11.43
N ARG A 146 2.72 -0.85 10.59
CA ARG A 146 2.40 0.16 9.56
C ARG A 146 1.91 1.45 10.20
N ASN A 147 1.06 1.35 11.22
CA ASN A 147 0.56 2.49 11.99
C ASN A 147 1.67 3.23 12.74
N ALA A 148 2.73 2.54 13.16
CA ALA A 148 3.84 3.18 13.85
C ALA A 148 4.66 4.09 12.93
N CYS A 149 4.54 3.97 11.60
CA CYS A 149 5.23 4.86 10.69
C CYS A 149 4.71 6.30 10.85
N PRO A 150 5.59 7.29 11.10
CA PRO A 150 5.19 8.69 11.24
C PRO A 150 4.87 9.36 9.89
N VAL A 151 5.44 8.85 8.79
CA VAL A 151 5.26 9.42 7.45
C VAL A 151 3.83 9.15 6.98
N GLY A 152 3.14 10.21 6.56
CA GLY A 152 1.77 10.13 6.06
C GLY A 152 0.73 9.74 7.11
N ALA A 153 0.98 10.06 8.39
CA ALA A 153 0.06 9.72 9.48
C ALA A 153 -1.36 10.28 9.27
N ASP A 154 -1.48 11.47 8.68
CA ASP A 154 -2.77 12.10 8.36
C ASP A 154 -3.55 11.38 7.25
N TRP A 155 -2.87 10.54 6.47
CA TRP A 155 -3.44 9.76 5.37
C TRP A 155 -3.80 8.33 5.76
N ARG A 156 -3.68 7.99 7.05
CA ARG A 156 -4.08 6.68 7.57
C ARG A 156 -5.52 6.35 7.15
N TYR A 157 -5.71 5.11 6.72
CA TYR A 157 -7.03 4.64 6.37
C TYR A 157 -7.94 4.66 7.60
N GLY A 158 -9.21 4.98 7.40
CA GLY A 158 -10.21 4.85 8.46
C GLY A 158 -10.43 3.39 8.86
N GLU A 159 -10.95 3.20 10.07
CA GLU A 159 -11.17 1.89 10.71
C GLU A 159 -11.85 0.86 9.78
N ALA A 160 -12.95 1.24 9.14
CA ALA A 160 -13.69 0.33 8.26
C ALA A 160 -12.84 -0.19 7.08
N GLN A 161 -11.94 0.65 6.55
CA GLN A 161 -11.05 0.27 5.46
C GLN A 161 -9.88 -0.60 5.97
N LEU A 162 -9.35 -0.31 7.17
CA LEU A 162 -8.35 -1.15 7.82
C LEU A 162 -8.90 -2.57 8.04
N GLN A 163 -10.06 -2.69 8.69
CA GLN A 163 -10.74 -3.96 8.93
C GLN A 163 -11.04 -4.72 7.63
N PHE A 164 -11.47 -4.02 6.58
CA PHE A 164 -11.67 -4.63 5.26
C PHE A 164 -10.37 -5.27 4.74
N HIS A 165 -9.25 -4.55 4.82
CA HIS A 165 -7.96 -5.06 4.35
C HIS A 165 -7.41 -6.19 5.23
N MET A 166 -7.55 -6.10 6.55
CA MET A 166 -7.09 -7.15 7.47
C MET A 166 -7.85 -8.46 7.26
N ARG A 167 -9.18 -8.40 7.10
CA ARG A 167 -10.00 -9.57 6.75
C ARG A 167 -9.60 -10.21 5.41
N ALA A 168 -9.16 -9.41 4.44
CA ALA A 168 -8.69 -9.90 3.15
C ALA A 168 -7.27 -10.50 3.23
N PHE A 169 -6.37 -9.91 4.03
CA PHE A 169 -4.99 -10.38 4.18
C PHE A 169 -4.88 -11.69 4.98
N LYS A 170 -5.75 -11.85 5.98
CA LYS A 170 -5.76 -13.02 6.85
C LYS A 170 -6.12 -14.31 6.11
N GLN A 171 -6.94 -14.23 5.05
CA GLN A 171 -7.29 -15.35 4.17
C GLN A 171 -6.05 -15.91 3.47
#